data_AF-A0A6G3XJ94-F1
#
_entry.id   AF-A0A6G3XJ94-F1
#
_cell.length_a   1.000
_cell.length_b   1.000
_cell.length_c   1.000
_cell.angle_alpha   90.00
_cell.angle_beta   90.00
_cell.angle_gamma   90.00
#
_symmetry.space_group_name_H-M   'P 1'
#
loop_
_entity.id
_entity.type
_entity.pdbx_description
1 polymer ?
#
loop_
_entity_poly.entity_id
_entity_poly.type
_entity_poly.pdbx_seq_one_letter_code
_entity_poly.pdbx_strand_id
1 'polypeptide(L)'
;TLVFRIEDTDAARDSEESYQQLLDSMRWLGLDWDEGPEIGGPHAPYRQSQRMDLYKDVAEKLLAAGYAYPCYCTTEELDTRRDAARAAGKPSGYDGHCR
;
A
#
# COMPACT_ATOMS: atom_id res chain seq x y z
N THR A 1 12.57 2.41 20.42
CA THR A 1 12.64 1.98 19.02
C THR A 1 11.68 2.80 18.18
N LEU A 2 12.20 3.83 17.52
CA LEU A 2 11.54 4.49 16.40
C LEU A 2 11.88 3.73 15.12
N VAL A 3 10.86 3.28 14.39
CA VAL A 3 11.03 2.56 13.11
C VAL A 3 10.60 3.46 11.97
N PHE A 4 11.50 3.74 11.02
CA PHE A 4 11.20 4.51 9.83
C PHE A 4 10.99 3.59 8.64
N ARG A 5 9.75 3.47 8.17
CA ARG A 5 9.39 2.67 6.99
C ARG A 5 8.84 3.57 5.89
N ILE A 6 9.31 3.35 4.67
CA ILE A 6 8.90 4.09 3.48
C ILE A 6 7.77 3.35 2.79
N GLU A 7 6.63 4.02 2.62
CA GLU A 7 5.43 3.52 1.96
C GLU A 7 5.46 3.91 0.47
N ASP A 8 6.30 3.23 -0.31
CA ASP A 8 6.58 3.51 -1.73
C ASP A 8 5.91 2.51 -2.70
N THR A 9 4.74 1.97 -2.34
CA THR A 9 4.04 0.97 -3.19
C THR A 9 3.33 1.57 -4.40
N ASP A 10 3.02 2.87 -4.37
CA ASP A 10 2.40 3.55 -5.50
C ASP A 10 3.46 4.18 -6.40
N ALA A 11 3.97 3.38 -7.34
CA ALA A 11 5.01 3.79 -8.27
C ALA A 11 4.63 4.97 -9.19
N ALA A 12 3.34 5.30 -9.32
CA ALA A 12 2.90 6.46 -10.11
C ALA A 12 3.03 7.78 -9.33
N ARG A 13 3.08 7.70 -8.00
CA ARG A 13 3.21 8.85 -7.10
C ARG A 13 4.55 8.92 -6.39
N ASP A 14 5.28 7.80 -6.31
CA ASP A 14 6.58 7.73 -5.67
C ASP A 14 7.69 8.26 -6.57
N SER A 15 8.68 8.91 -5.97
CA SER A 15 9.91 9.34 -6.63
C SER A 15 11.08 9.26 -5.68
N GLU A 16 12.27 9.00 -6.21
CA GLU A 16 13.49 8.98 -5.40
C GLU A 16 13.76 10.35 -4.75
N GLU A 17 13.33 11.45 -5.39
CA GLU A 17 13.40 12.79 -4.80
C GLU A 17 12.53 12.90 -3.54
N SER A 18 11.28 12.41 -3.59
CA SER A 18 10.37 12.41 -2.44
C SER A 18 10.92 11.55 -1.30
N TYR A 19 11.51 10.39 -1.60
CA TYR A 19 12.21 9.56 -0.62
C TYR A 19 13.34 10.34 0.06
N GLN A 20 14.17 11.04 -0.71
CA GLN A 20 15.29 11.78 -0.14
C GLN A 20 14.85 12.99 0.69
N GLN A 21 13.80 13.70 0.26
CA GLN A 21 13.19 14.78 1.03
C GLN A 21 12.65 14.31 2.38
N LEU A 22 12.11 13.09 2.46
CA LEU A 22 11.66 12.50 3.72
C LEU A 22 12.84 12.26 4.68
N LEU A 23 13.95 11.69 4.20
CA LEU A 23 15.16 11.48 5.02
C LEU A 23 15.71 12.82 5.53
N ASP A 24 15.81 13.81 4.66
CA ASP A 24 16.37 15.11 4.98
C ASP A 24 15.48 15.88 5.96
N SER A 25 14.16 15.78 5.82
CA SER A 25 13.20 16.39 6.76
C SER A 25 13.34 15.79 8.16
N MET A 26 13.48 14.47 8.27
CA MET A 26 13.67 13.79 9.57
C MET A 26 14.98 14.23 10.23
N ARG A 27 16.08 14.27 9.47
CA ARG A 27 17.39 14.75 9.94
C ARG A 27 17.35 16.21 10.37
N TRP A 28 16.68 17.07 9.60
CA TRP A 28 16.54 18.49 9.91
C TRP A 28 15.77 18.72 11.22
N LEU A 29 14.75 17.89 11.49
CA LEU A 29 14.01 17.91 12.75
C LEU A 29 14.76 17.28 13.93
N GLY A 30 15.92 16.64 13.69
CA GLY A 30 16.65 15.89 14.71
C GLY A 30 15.93 14.61 15.16
N LEU A 31 15.13 14.01 14.28
CA LEU A 31 14.37 12.79 14.54
C LEU A 31 15.12 11.58 13.99
N ASP A 32 16.07 11.08 14.76
CA ASP A 32 16.79 9.84 14.43
C ASP A 32 15.89 8.61 14.64
N TRP A 33 16.07 7.59 13.80
CA TRP A 33 15.38 6.30 13.90
C TRP A 33 16.32 5.19 14.36
N ASP A 34 15.77 4.24 15.11
CA ASP A 34 16.49 3.06 15.62
C ASP A 34 16.53 1.93 14.57
N GLU A 35 15.54 1.90 13.68
CA GLU A 35 15.43 0.97 12.56
C GLU A 35 14.89 1.71 11.34
N GLY A 36 15.39 1.43 10.14
CA GLY A 36 14.87 2.09 8.95
C GLY A 36 15.75 1.99 7.71
N PRO A 37 15.46 2.77 6.67
CA PRO A 37 16.39 2.94 5.55
C PRO A 37 17.77 3.39 6.05
N GLU A 38 18.81 3.06 5.29
CA GLU A 38 20.23 3.37 5.53
C GLU A 38 20.88 2.64 6.72
N ILE A 39 20.20 2.50 7.87
CA ILE A 39 20.76 1.87 9.07
C ILE A 39 20.34 0.40 9.25
N GLY A 40 19.30 -0.04 8.53
CA GLY A 40 18.79 -1.40 8.59
C GLY A 40 18.06 -1.70 9.91
N GLY A 41 18.12 -2.96 10.32
CA GLY A 41 17.40 -3.48 11.47
C GLY A 41 16.87 -4.90 11.24
N PRO A 42 16.35 -5.57 12.28
CA PRO A 42 15.91 -6.97 12.21
C PRO A 42 14.70 -7.20 11.29
N HIS A 43 13.99 -6.13 10.89
CA HIS A 43 12.78 -6.20 10.08
C HIS A 43 12.95 -5.63 8.67
N ALA A 44 14.19 -5.42 8.23
CA ALA A 44 14.52 -5.02 6.87
C ALA A 44 13.90 -5.95 5.80
N PRO A 45 13.65 -5.46 4.57
CA PRO A 45 13.88 -4.09 4.11
C PRO A 45 12.79 -3.11 4.57
N TYR A 46 13.14 -1.83 4.73
CA TYR A 46 12.23 -0.76 5.20
C TYR A 46 11.60 0.08 4.08
N ARG A 47 11.87 -0.25 2.80
CA ARG A 47 11.07 0.23 1.65
C ARG A 47 10.03 -0.83 1.30
N GLN A 48 8.76 -0.47 1.27
CA GLN A 48 7.69 -1.44 1.01
C GLN A 48 7.74 -2.02 -0.40
N SER A 49 8.19 -1.25 -1.39
CA SER A 49 8.43 -1.71 -2.76
C SER A 49 9.39 -2.91 -2.83
N GLN A 50 10.24 -3.08 -1.82
CA GLN A 50 11.21 -4.19 -1.70
C GLN A 50 10.63 -5.42 -0.97
N ARG A 51 9.35 -5.41 -0.60
CA ARG A 51 8.69 -6.46 0.21
C ARG A 51 7.61 -7.23 -0.55
N MET A 52 7.59 -7.15 -1.88
CA MET A 52 6.51 -7.71 -2.69
C MET A 52 6.29 -9.22 -2.50
N ASP A 53 7.36 -9.99 -2.29
CA ASP A 53 7.24 -11.44 -2.04
C ASP A 53 6.50 -11.75 -0.74
N LEU A 54 6.71 -10.95 0.31
CA LEU A 54 6.00 -11.08 1.57
C LEU A 54 4.51 -10.79 1.38
N TYR A 55 4.17 -9.74 0.64
CA TYR A 55 2.76 -9.38 0.39
C TYR A 55 2.05 -10.44 -0.44
N LYS A 56 2.75 -11.00 -1.43
CA LYS A 56 2.23 -12.11 -2.25
C LYS A 56 1.93 -13.34 -1.40
N ASP A 57 2.87 -13.78 -0.56
CA ASP A 57 2.68 -14.91 0.35
C ASP A 57 1.50 -14.71 1.31
N VAL A 58 1.36 -13.51 1.90
CA VAL A 58 0.22 -13.19 2.78
C VAL A 58 -1.10 -13.17 2.00
N ALA A 59 -1.13 -12.59 0.79
CA ALA A 59 -2.32 -12.58 -0.05
C ALA A 59 -2.77 -14.00 -0.44
N GLU A 60 -1.82 -14.87 -0.78
CA GLU A 60 -2.07 -16.29 -1.07
C GLU A 60 -2.67 -17.02 0.15
N LYS A 61 -2.15 -16.76 1.36
CA LYS A 61 -2.70 -17.30 2.61
C LYS A 61 -4.13 -16.83 2.87
N LEU A 62 -4.42 -15.56 2.65
CA LEU A 62 -5.77 -15.00 2.80
C LEU A 62 -6.76 -15.60 1.79
N LEU A 63 -6.31 -15.79 0.56
CA LEU A 63 -7.09 -16.45 -0.49
C LEU A 63 -7.38 -17.91 -0.14
N ALA A 64 -6.36 -18.67 0.26
CA ALA A 64 -6.49 -20.07 0.65
C ALA A 64 -7.40 -20.27 1.87
N ALA A 65 -7.39 -19.32 2.81
CA ALA A 65 -8.25 -19.34 4.00
C ALA A 65 -9.69 -18.83 3.74
N GLY A 66 -10.02 -18.42 2.52
CA GLY A 66 -11.36 -17.93 2.16
C GLY A 66 -11.68 -16.52 2.64
N TYR A 67 -10.67 -15.75 3.06
CA TYR A 67 -10.81 -14.35 3.48
C TYR A 67 -10.67 -13.35 2.32
N ALA A 68 -10.18 -13.80 1.17
CA ALA A 68 -10.04 -13.01 -0.05
C ALA A 68 -10.55 -13.79 -1.27
N TYR A 69 -10.83 -13.08 -2.35
CA TYR A 69 -11.25 -13.63 -3.65
C TYR A 69 -10.68 -12.75 -4.78
N PRO A 70 -10.40 -13.32 -5.97
CA PRO A 70 -9.95 -12.52 -7.10
C PRO A 70 -11.09 -11.66 -7.66
N CYS A 71 -10.78 -10.42 -8.01
CA CYS A 71 -11.68 -9.53 -8.73
C CYS A 71 -11.13 -9.31 -10.14
N TYR A 72 -11.97 -9.49 -11.15
CA TYR A 72 -11.61 -9.31 -12.56
C TYR A 72 -12.30 -8.10 -13.18
N CYS A 73 -12.97 -7.28 -12.36
CA CYS A 73 -13.65 -6.09 -12.85
C CYS A 73 -12.66 -5.08 -13.41
N THR A 74 -13.00 -4.48 -14.54
CA THR A 74 -12.22 -3.36 -15.09
C THR A 74 -12.50 -2.07 -14.32
N THR A 75 -11.61 -1.09 -14.45
CA THR A 75 -11.84 0.25 -13.88
C THR A 75 -13.12 0.89 -14.43
N GLU A 76 -13.39 0.74 -15.73
CA GLU A 76 -14.60 1.27 -16.39
C GLU A 76 -15.89 0.64 -15.83
N GLU A 77 -15.89 -0.67 -15.60
CA GLU A 77 -17.01 -1.36 -14.96
C GLU A 77 -17.23 -0.90 -13.52
N LEU A 78 -16.15 -0.70 -12.76
CA LEU A 78 -16.21 -0.22 -11.39
C LEU A 78 -16.75 1.21 -11.32
N ASP A 79 -16.31 2.09 -12.22
CA ASP A 79 -16.78 3.48 -12.29
C ASP A 79 -18.24 3.55 -12.69
N THR A 80 -18.67 2.77 -13.70
CA THR A 80 -20.07 2.68 -14.11
C THR A 80 -20.98 2.28 -12.94
N ARG A 81 -20.59 1.24 -12.18
CA ARG A 81 -21.36 0.78 -11.02
C ARG A 81 -21.34 1.79 -9.87
N ARG A 82 -20.21 2.47 -9.66
CA ARG A 82 -20.08 3.53 -8.66
C ARG A 82 -21.00 4.71 -8.96
N ASP A 83 -21.07 5.15 -10.21
CA ASP A 83 -21.94 6.24 -10.65
C ASP A 83 -23.41 5.87 -10.52
N ALA A 84 -23.77 4.65 -10.90
CA ALA A 84 -25.13 4.13 -10.70
C ALA A 84 -25.50 4.07 -9.21
N ALA A 85 -24.60 3.61 -8.34
CA ALA A 85 -24.82 3.59 -6.90
C ALA A 85 -25.01 5.00 -6.34
N ARG A 86 -24.18 5.96 -6.77
CA ARG A 86 -24.27 7.37 -6.37
C ARG A 86 -25.59 8.00 -6.82
N ALA A 87 -26.01 7.78 -8.06
CA ALA A 87 -27.28 8.25 -8.59
C ALA A 87 -28.48 7.68 -7.83
N ALA A 88 -28.36 6.44 -7.34
CA ALA A 88 -29.36 5.78 -6.51
C ALA A 88 -29.28 6.12 -5.00
N GLY A 89 -28.39 7.02 -4.58
CA GLY A 89 -28.19 7.37 -3.16
C GLY A 89 -27.62 6.22 -2.31
N LYS A 90 -27.01 5.21 -2.94
CA LYS A 90 -26.39 4.06 -2.28
C LYS A 90 -24.90 4.34 -1.97
N PRO A 91 -24.30 3.61 -1.02
CA PRO A 91 -22.86 3.70 -0.76
C PRO A 91 -22.01 3.42 -1.99
N SER A 92 -20.94 4.19 -2.19
CA SER A 92 -20.03 4.11 -3.34
C SER A 92 -18.91 3.07 -3.21
N GLY A 93 -19.07 2.11 -2.29
CA GLY A 93 -18.12 1.03 -2.06
C GLY A 93 -18.17 -0.02 -3.18
N TYR A 94 -17.24 -0.99 -3.13
CA TYR A 94 -17.33 -2.15 -4.01
C TYR A 94 -18.59 -2.95 -3.67
N ASP A 95 -19.31 -3.37 -4.69
CA ASP A 95 -20.60 -4.07 -4.59
C ASP A 95 -20.47 -5.58 -4.37
N GLY A 96 -19.23 -6.09 -4.35
CA GLY A 96 -18.96 -7.51 -4.17
C GLY A 96 -19.21 -8.35 -5.42
N HIS A 97 -19.23 -7.75 -6.61
CA HIS A 97 -19.58 -8.44 -7.86
C HIS A 97 -18.86 -9.78 -8.10
N CYS A 98 -17.59 -9.91 -7.70
CA CYS A 98 -16.79 -11.13 -7.87
C CYS A 98 -16.72 -12.03 -6.63
N ARG A 99 -17.51 -11.78 -5.58
CA ARG A 99 -17.46 -12.52 -4.32
C ARG A 99 -18.24 -13.83 -4.35
#